data_AF-G2R036-F1
#
_entry.id   AF-G2R036-F1
#
_cell.length_a   1.000
_cell.length_b   1.000
_cell.length_c   1.000
_cell.angle_alpha   90.00
_cell.angle_beta   90.00
_cell.angle_gamma   90.00
#
_symmetry.space_group_name_H-M   'P 1'
#
loop_
_entity.id
_entity.type
_entity.pdbx_description
1 polymer ?
#
loop_
_entity_poly.entity_id
_entity_poly.type
_entity_poly.pdbx_seq_one_letter_code
_entity_poly.pdbx_strand_id
1 'polypeptide(L)' 'MASHATDAIAEHGWTAVPADANSIFKGRPYLHKPSPLLAKDIHFPSDDPIVAKVQQYARENLPPQTYNHSMRVFYWG' A
#
# COMPACT_ATOMS: atom_id res chain seq x y z
N MET A 1 -27.22 -3.21 -17.00
CA MET A 1 -26.54 -3.14 -15.69
C MET A 1 -25.70 -4.40 -15.55
N ALA A 2 -24.48 -4.41 -16.06
CA ALA A 2 -23.58 -5.56 -15.90
C ALA A 2 -22.91 -5.45 -14.54
N SER A 3 -23.08 -6.45 -13.68
CA SER A 3 -22.36 -6.55 -12.41
C SER A 3 -20.89 -6.84 -12.69
N HIS A 4 -20.03 -5.82 -12.56
CA HIS A 4 -18.60 -6.06 -12.37
C HIS A 4 -18.40 -6.64 -10.98
N ALA A 5 -18.59 -7.96 -10.84
CA ALA A 5 -18.00 -8.67 -9.72
C ALA A 5 -16.49 -8.58 -9.93
N THR A 6 -15.84 -7.68 -9.21
CA THR A 6 -14.40 -7.61 -9.18
C THR A 6 -13.85 -8.93 -8.64
N ASP A 7 -12.69 -9.35 -9.14
CA ASP A 7 -12.01 -10.55 -8.65
C ASP A 7 -11.43 -10.25 -7.26
N ALA A 8 -12.27 -10.43 -6.24
CA ALA A 8 -11.95 -10.16 -4.84
C ALA A 8 -10.67 -10.89 -4.37
N ILE A 9 -10.29 -12.00 -5.01
CA ILE A 9 -9.05 -12.72 -4.73
C ILE A 9 -7.85 -11.83 -5.09
N ALA A 10 -7.84 -11.27 -6.30
CA ALA A 10 -6.77 -10.41 -6.76
C ALA A 10 -6.74 -9.07 -6.01
N GLU A 11 -7.90 -8.45 -5.76
CA GLU A 11 -8.00 -7.14 -5.09
C GLU A 11 -7.48 -7.14 -3.65
N HIS A 12 -7.62 -8.27 -2.96
CA HIS A 12 -7.15 -8.43 -1.58
C HIS A 12 -5.77 -9.13 -1.49
N GLY A 13 -5.07 -9.28 -2.62
CA GLY A 13 -3.71 -9.81 -2.64
C GLY A 13 -3.59 -11.32 -2.39
N TRP A 14 -4.66 -12.10 -2.58
CA TRP A 14 -4.67 -13.56 -2.39
C TRP A 14 -4.06 -14.33 -3.57
N THR A 15 -3.06 -13.74 -4.23
CA THR A 15 -2.30 -14.35 -5.32
C THR A 15 -0.89 -14.65 -4.84
N ALA A 16 -0.43 -15.89 -5.03
CA ALA A 16 0.91 -16.29 -4.58
C ALA A 16 2.01 -15.52 -5.32
N VAL A 17 2.96 -14.96 -4.58
CA VAL A 17 4.17 -14.30 -5.08
C VAL A 17 5.42 -14.83 -4.36
N PRO A 18 6.60 -14.84 -4.99
CA PRO A 18 7.84 -15.21 -4.30
C PRO A 18 8.09 -14.30 -3.09
N ALA A 19 8.44 -14.89 -1.94
CA ALA A 19 8.79 -14.11 -0.75
C ALA A 19 10.19 -13.45 -0.87
N ASP A 20 11.09 -14.04 -1.65
CA ASP A 20 12.42 -13.49 -1.92
C ASP A 20 12.35 -12.36 -2.94
N ALA A 21 12.71 -11.15 -2.52
CA ALA A 21 12.76 -9.98 -3.37
C ALA A 21 13.71 -10.15 -4.58
N ASN A 22 14.82 -10.87 -4.43
CA ASN A 22 15.75 -11.10 -5.56
C ASN A 22 15.09 -11.92 -6.67
N SER A 23 14.25 -12.88 -6.30
CA SER A 23 13.43 -13.66 -7.23
C SER A 23 12.41 -12.78 -7.96
N ILE A 24 11.80 -11.81 -7.27
CA ILE A 24 10.90 -10.81 -7.89
C ILE A 24 11.67 -9.92 -8.87
N PHE A 25 12.81 -9.36 -8.43
CA PHE A 25 13.62 -8.43 -9.23
C PHE A 25 14.51 -9.11 -10.29
N LYS A 26 14.55 -10.44 -10.33
CA LYS A 26 15.39 -11.24 -11.25
C LYS A 26 16.87 -10.84 -11.16
N GLY A 27 17.35 -10.56 -9.96
CA GLY A 27 18.73 -10.12 -9.68
C GLY A 27 19.08 -8.72 -10.20
N ARG A 28 18.10 -7.91 -10.62
CA ARG A 28 18.30 -6.52 -11.07
C ARG A 28 18.00 -5.53 -9.94
N PRO A 29 18.58 -4.32 -9.94
CA PRO A 29 18.25 -3.29 -8.94
C PRO A 29 16.80 -2.79 -9.07
N TYR A 30 16.19 -2.93 -10.24
CA TYR A 30 14.80 -2.61 -10.51
C TYR A 30 14.31 -3.36 -11.75
N LEU A 31 13.00 -3.68 -11.79
CA LEU A 31 12.35 -4.20 -13.01
C LEU A 31 12.18 -3.09 -14.06
N HIS A 32 11.80 -1.91 -13.58
CA HIS A 32 11.66 -0.67 -14.35
C HIS A 32 12.30 0.47 -13.57
N LYS A 33 13.03 1.36 -14.24
CA LYS A 33 13.68 2.50 -13.58
C LYS A 33 12.58 3.41 -12.99
N PRO A 34 12.58 3.67 -11.67
CA PRO A 34 11.53 4.48 -11.06
C PRO A 34 11.66 5.94 -11.51
N SER A 35 10.52 6.58 -11.73
CA SER A 35 10.42 8.04 -11.84
C SER A 35 10.14 8.64 -10.46
N PRO A 36 10.58 9.89 -10.19
CA PRO A 36 10.21 10.58 -8.97
C PRO A 36 8.68 10.68 -8.82
N LEU A 37 8.17 10.41 -7.62
CA LEU A 37 6.78 10.59 -7.24
C LEU A 37 6.76 11.28 -5.87
N LEU A 38 5.94 12.31 -5.70
CA LEU A 38 5.83 13.02 -4.43
C LEU A 38 4.67 12.43 -3.62
N ALA A 39 4.80 12.43 -2.29
CA ALA A 39 3.74 11.92 -1.41
C ALA A 39 2.40 12.67 -1.61
N LYS A 40 2.45 13.95 -1.98
CA LYS A 40 1.25 14.75 -2.29
C LYS A 40 0.53 14.31 -3.57
N ASP A 41 1.21 13.55 -4.44
CA ASP A 41 0.66 13.06 -5.71
C ASP A 41 -0.06 11.70 -5.50
N ILE A 42 0.06 11.10 -4.30
CA ILE A 42 -0.58 9.84 -3.93
C ILE A 42 -1.78 10.14 -3.04
N HIS A 43 -2.98 9.79 -3.51
CA HIS A 43 -4.20 9.89 -2.71
C HIS A 43 -4.16 8.93 -1.52
N PHE A 44 -4.35 9.45 -0.32
CA PHE A 44 -4.63 8.62 0.85
C PHE A 44 -6.15 8.43 0.97
N PRO A 45 -6.67 7.19 0.99
CA PRO A 45 -8.11 6.92 0.88
C PRO A 45 -8.87 7.18 2.19
N SER A 46 -8.72 8.37 2.78
CA SER A 46 -9.42 8.79 4.00
C SER A 46 -10.91 9.05 3.80
N ASP A 47 -11.39 9.08 2.56
CA ASP A 47 -12.81 9.14 2.22
C ASP A 47 -13.55 7.84 2.56
N ASP A 48 -12.83 6.71 2.63
CA ASP A 48 -13.38 5.46 3.13
C ASP A 48 -13.53 5.50 4.67
N PRO A 49 -14.72 5.22 5.23
CA PRO A 49 -14.97 5.33 6.67
C PRO A 49 -14.19 4.30 7.50
N ILE A 50 -13.87 3.13 6.95
CA ILE A 50 -13.05 2.12 7.62
C ILE A 50 -11.60 2.61 7.69
N VAL A 51 -11.07 3.14 6.58
CA VAL A 51 -9.72 3.71 6.55
C VAL A 51 -9.60 4.87 7.53
N ALA A 52 -10.55 5.80 7.52
CA ALA A 52 -10.56 6.94 8.42
C ALA A 52 -10.55 6.50 9.90
N LYS A 53 -11.39 5.52 10.25
CA LYS A 53 -11.48 4.98 11.61
C LYS A 53 -10.18 4.30 12.05
N VAL A 54 -9.58 3.47 11.19
CA VAL A 54 -8.32 2.77 11.50
C VAL A 54 -7.17 3.77 11.62
N GLN A 55 -7.12 4.77 10.73
CA GLN A 55 -6.09 5.80 10.77
C GLN A 55 -6.19 6.64 12.05
N GLN A 56 -7.41 7.00 12.48
CA GLN A 56 -7.64 7.68 13.76
C GLN A 56 -7.15 6.82 14.93
N TYR A 57 -7.57 5.55 14.99
CA TYR A 57 -7.13 4.64 16.04
C TYR A 57 -5.61 4.52 16.10
N ALA A 58 -4.94 4.38 14.95
CA ALA A 58 -3.49 4.31 14.87
C ALA A 58 -2.81 5.59 15.38
N ARG A 59 -3.34 6.78 15.06
CA ARG A 59 -2.82 8.06 15.57
C ARG A 59 -2.94 8.19 17.09
N GLU A 60 -4.03 7.70 17.66
CA GLU A 60 -4.30 7.80 19.11
C GLU A 60 -3.46 6.83 19.93
N ASN A 61 -3.13 5.66 19.36
CA ASN A 61 -2.52 4.56 20.10
C ASN A 61 -1.03 4.34 19.79
N LEU A 62 -0.51 4.87 18.68
CA LEU A 62 0.90 4.73 18.32
C LEU A 62 1.72 5.95 18.73
N PRO A 63 2.98 5.77 19.16
CA PRO A 63 3.91 6.86 19.26
C PRO A 63 4.07 7.59 17.91
N PRO A 64 4.28 8.93 17.90
CA PRO A 64 4.35 9.71 16.66
C PRO A 64 5.37 9.16 15.64
N GLN A 65 6.54 8.70 16.10
CA GLN A 65 7.55 8.11 15.20
C GLN A 65 7.07 6.83 14.52
N THR A 66 6.30 6.01 15.22
CA THR A 66 5.77 4.74 14.71
C THR A 66 4.63 5.00 13.75
N TYR A 67 3.69 5.88 14.09
CA TYR A 67 2.64 6.32 13.17
C TYR A 67 3.24 6.89 11.87
N ASN A 68 4.20 7.80 11.99
CA ASN A 68 4.87 8.39 10.83
C ASN A 68 5.66 7.34 10.03
N HIS A 69 6.21 6.31 10.67
CA HIS A 69 6.83 5.19 9.97
C HIS A 69 5.79 4.41 9.16
N SER A 70 4.65 4.05 9.74
CA SER A 70 3.55 3.39 9.03
C SER A 70 3.05 4.21 7.84
N MET A 71 2.93 5.54 7.99
CA MET A 71 2.57 6.41 6.86
C MET A 71 3.62 6.38 5.75
N ARG A 72 4.93 6.36 6.06
CA ARG A 72 5.97 6.18 5.03
C ARG A 72 5.88 4.84 4.33
N VAL A 73 5.57 3.76 5.06
CA VAL A 73 5.37 2.43 4.48
C VAL A 73 4.18 2.43 3.49
N PHE A 74 3.06 3.06 3.84
CA PHE A 74 1.92 3.21 2.92
C PHE A 74 2.31 3.90 1.60
N TYR A 75 3.10 4.97 1.66
CA TYR A 75 3.53 5.68 0.45
C TYR A 75 4.64 4.99 -0.35
N TRP A 76 5.26 3.93 0.19
CA TRP A 76 6.29 3.14 -0.50
C TRP A 76 5.78 1.81 -1.07
N GLY A 77 4.74 1.23 -0.47
CA GLY A 77 4.13 -0.04 -0.90
C GLY A 77 3.28 0.15 -2.15
#